data_AF-A0A7Y4NIE3-F1
#
_entry.id   AF-A0A7Y4NIE3-F1
#
_cell.length_a   1.000
_cell.length_b   1.000
_cell.length_c   1.000
_cell.angle_alpha   90.00
_cell.angle_beta   90.00
_cell.angle_gamma   90.00
#
_symmetry.space_group_name_H-M   'P 1'
#
loop_
_entity.id
_entity.type
_entity.pdbx_description
1 polymer ?
#
loop_
_entity_poly.entity_id
_entity_poly.type
_entity_poly.pdbx_seq_one_letter_code
_entity_poly.pdbx_strand_id
1 'polypeptide(L)'
;SLTFVPAAVAQFVTGKVSEKETKAMRGVTKLYGPMLERAVSARKLVVGGAAVLTVLAGLLASRMGTEFIPNLDEGDIALHALRIPGTSLTQAIGMQRQLEATIKKFPEVDEVVAKIGTAEVATDPMPPSV
;
A
#
# COMPACT_ATOMS: atom_id res chain seq x y z
N SER A 1 -12.23 27.38 -2.98
CA SER A 1 -11.36 28.49 -3.44
C SER A 1 -12.19 29.76 -3.43
N LEU A 2 -11.80 30.77 -2.65
CA LEU A 2 -12.64 31.95 -2.40
C LEU A 2 -12.56 32.99 -3.53
N THR A 3 -11.44 33.03 -4.26
CA THR A 3 -11.12 34.08 -5.24
C THR A 3 -11.12 33.58 -6.68
N PHE A 4 -10.54 32.41 -6.93
CA PHE A 4 -10.39 31.87 -8.29
C PHE A 4 -11.72 31.40 -8.91
N VAL A 5 -12.55 30.68 -8.15
CA VAL A 5 -13.82 30.12 -8.66
C VAL A 5 -14.81 31.23 -9.05
N PRO A 6 -15.06 32.27 -8.23
CA PRO A 6 -15.93 33.37 -8.64
C PRO A 6 -15.38 34.16 -9.85
N ALA A 7 -14.06 34.39 -9.91
CA ALA A 7 -13.44 35.09 -11.03
C ALA A 7 -13.57 34.32 -12.35
N ALA A 8 -13.34 33.00 -12.31
CA ALA A 8 -13.51 32.13 -13.47
C ALA A 8 -14.98 32.04 -13.93
N VAL A 9 -15.93 31.93 -12.99
CA VAL A 9 -17.36 31.95 -13.32
C VAL A 9 -17.76 33.28 -13.97
N ALA A 10 -17.29 34.41 -13.43
CA ALA A 10 -17.57 35.73 -14.00
C ALA A 10 -16.98 35.91 -15.41
N GLN A 11 -15.80 35.36 -15.68
CA GLN A 11 -15.12 35.51 -16.96
C GLN A 11 -15.63 34.53 -18.04
N PHE A 12 -15.95 33.29 -17.66
CA PHE A 12 -16.24 32.20 -18.61
C PHE A 12 -17.71 31.80 -18.69
N VAL A 13 -18.54 32.13 -17.69
CA VAL A 13 -19.98 31.80 -17.69
C VAL A 13 -20.78 33.05 -18.04
N THR A 14 -21.14 33.20 -19.31
CA THR A 14 -21.91 34.34 -19.84
C THR A 14 -23.35 33.94 -20.16
N GLY A 15 -24.33 34.70 -19.67
CA GLY A 15 -25.75 34.53 -19.98
C GLY A 15 -26.65 34.18 -18.79
N LYS A 16 -27.95 33.94 -19.05
CA LYS A 16 -28.92 33.50 -18.03
C LYS A 16 -28.71 32.01 -17.76
N VAL A 17 -27.93 31.69 -16.73
CA VAL A 17 -27.80 30.32 -16.21
C VAL A 17 -29.11 29.97 -15.51
N SER A 18 -29.93 29.15 -16.16
CA SER A 18 -31.09 28.52 -15.51
C SER A 18 -30.58 27.31 -14.74
N GLU A 19 -30.86 27.27 -13.45
CA GLU A 19 -30.73 26.04 -12.68
C GLU A 19 -31.72 25.03 -13.26
N LYS A 20 -31.20 24.01 -13.94
CA LYS A 20 -31.98 22.86 -14.39
C LYS A 20 -31.45 21.65 -13.66
N GLU A 21 -32.29 21.05 -12.83
CA GLU A 21 -32.00 19.74 -12.27
C GLU A 21 -31.91 18.72 -13.42
N THR A 22 -30.74 18.14 -13.58
CA THR A 22 -30.56 16.96 -14.45
C THR A 22 -31.45 15.83 -13.94
N LYS A 23 -31.97 14.98 -14.84
CA LYS A 23 -32.82 13.82 -14.48
C LYS A 23 -32.19 12.93 -13.39
N ALA A 24 -30.86 12.78 -13.42
CA ALA A 24 -30.09 12.08 -12.39
C ALA A 24 -30.21 12.76 -11.01
N MET A 25 -30.01 14.09 -10.94
CA MET A 25 -30.13 14.85 -9.70
C MET A 25 -31.53 14.77 -9.10
N ARG A 26 -32.56 14.87 -9.95
CA ARG A 26 -33.95 14.72 -9.48
C ARG A 26 -34.21 13.32 -8.88
N GLY A 27 -33.61 12.28 -9.46
CA GLY A 27 -33.68 10.91 -8.91
C GLY A 27 -32.99 10.78 -7.55
N VAL A 28 -31.78 11.33 -7.42
CA VAL A 28 -31.00 11.34 -6.17
C VAL A 28 -31.73 12.13 -5.08
N THR A 29 -32.20 13.35 -5.38
CA THR A 29 -32.92 14.20 -4.41
C THR A 29 -34.22 13.53 -3.95
N LYS A 30 -34.96 12.88 -4.86
CA LYS A 30 -36.20 12.18 -4.53
C LYS A 30 -35.99 10.98 -3.61
N LEU A 31 -34.85 10.30 -3.70
CA LEU A 31 -34.49 9.21 -2.80
C LEU A 31 -33.90 9.74 -1.48
N TYR A 32 -33.04 10.75 -1.56
CA TYR A 32 -32.33 11.31 -0.42
C TYR A 32 -33.27 11.98 0.59
N GLY A 33 -34.22 12.81 0.13
CA GLY A 33 -35.18 13.51 0.98
C GLY A 33 -35.89 12.62 2.02
N PRO A 34 -36.61 11.56 1.60
CA PRO A 34 -37.30 10.68 2.55
C PRO A 34 -36.34 9.83 3.40
N MET A 35 -35.14 9.50 2.90
CA MET A 35 -34.13 8.82 3.72
C MET A 35 -33.59 9.73 4.82
N LEU A 36 -33.37 11.01 4.51
CA LEU A 36 -32.93 12.02 5.47
C LEU A 36 -33.99 12.24 6.55
N GLU A 37 -35.27 12.40 6.17
CA GLU A 37 -36.36 12.56 7.15
C GLU A 37 -36.47 11.35 8.10
N ARG A 38 -36.31 10.13 7.57
CA ARG A 38 -36.27 8.90 8.38
C ARG A 38 -35.04 8.88 9.30
N ALA A 39 -33.88 9.29 8.81
CA ALA A 39 -32.66 9.34 9.62
C ALA A 39 -32.78 10.37 10.77
N VAL A 40 -33.34 11.55 10.49
CA VAL A 40 -33.54 12.61 11.49
C VAL A 40 -34.58 12.23 12.54
N SER A 41 -35.70 11.63 12.11
CA SER A 41 -36.72 11.14 13.06
C SER A 41 -36.21 9.99 13.92
N ALA A 42 -35.34 9.12 13.38
CA ALA A 42 -34.67 8.04 14.11
C ALA A 42 -33.30 8.44 14.69
N ARG A 43 -33.06 9.73 15.00
CA ARG A 43 -31.72 10.25 15.37
C ARG A 43 -30.96 9.41 16.40
N LYS A 44 -31.64 8.88 17.42
CA LYS A 44 -31.02 8.08 18.48
C LYS A 44 -30.47 6.75 17.94
N LEU A 45 -31.20 6.10 17.03
CA LEU A 45 -30.77 4.87 16.36
C LEU A 45 -29.59 5.15 15.42
N VAL A 46 -29.64 6.25 14.67
CA VAL A 46 -28.55 6.65 13.77
C VAL A 46 -27.27 6.93 14.54
N VAL A 47 -27.35 7.74 15.60
CA VAL A 47 -26.19 8.05 16.45
C VAL A 47 -25.69 6.80 17.18
N GLY A 48 -26.59 5.97 17.70
CA GLY A 48 -26.22 4.69 18.32
C GLY A 48 -25.50 3.74 17.35
N GLY A 49 -26.03 3.60 16.13
CA GLY A 49 -25.42 2.80 15.07
C GLY A 49 -24.06 3.34 14.64
N ALA A 50 -23.91 4.66 14.50
CA ALA A 50 -22.63 5.29 14.19
C ALA A 50 -21.59 5.07 15.30
N ALA A 51 -21.99 5.18 16.58
CA ALA A 51 -21.11 4.90 17.71
C ALA A 51 -20.66 3.43 17.72
N VAL A 52 -21.59 2.49 17.53
CA VAL A 52 -21.27 1.05 17.45
C VAL A 52 -20.31 0.77 16.30
N LEU A 53 -20.59 1.30 15.10
CA LEU A 53 -19.70 1.13 13.94
C LEU A 53 -18.31 1.70 14.20
N THR A 54 -18.21 2.85 14.88
CA THR A 54 -16.94 3.49 15.21
C THR A 54 -16.14 2.62 16.20
N VAL A 55 -16.80 2.08 17.23
CA VAL A 55 -16.16 1.17 18.20
C VAL A 55 -15.70 -0.11 17.51
N LEU A 56 -16.54 -0.71 16.66
CA LEU A 56 -16.18 -1.92 15.91
C LEU A 56 -15.02 -1.67 14.95
N ALA A 57 -15.02 -0.54 14.24
CA ALA A 57 -13.91 -0.14 13.37
C ALA A 57 -12.62 0.05 14.18
N GLY A 58 -12.69 0.69 15.35
CA GLY A 58 -11.54 0.83 16.26
C GLY A 58 -11.02 -0.52 16.78
N LEU A 59 -11.91 -1.45 17.12
CA LEU A 59 -11.54 -2.81 17.52
C LEU A 59 -10.84 -3.58 16.39
N LEU A 60 -11.35 -3.48 15.16
CA LEU A 60 -10.70 -4.09 13.99
C LEU A 60 -9.34 -3.43 13.69
N ALA A 61 -9.25 -2.10 13.78
CA ALA A 61 -8.00 -1.37 13.59
C ALA A 61 -6.94 -1.77 14.62
N SER A 62 -7.31 -2.04 15.87
CA SER A 62 -6.38 -2.52 16.90
C SER A 62 -5.79 -3.91 16.62
N ARG A 63 -6.38 -4.66 15.68
CA ARG A 63 -5.86 -5.97 15.23
C ARG A 63 -5.02 -5.85 13.97
N MET A 64 -4.91 -4.67 13.36
CA MET A 64 -4.04 -4.45 12.22
C MET A 64 -2.58 -4.50 12.68
N GLY A 65 -1.77 -5.30 11.99
CA GLY A 65 -0.33 -5.29 12.17
C GLY A 65 0.28 -3.98 11.70
N THR A 66 1.48 -3.68 12.20
CA THR A 66 2.27 -2.52 11.77
C THR A 66 3.54 -3.03 11.09
N GLU A 67 3.85 -2.47 9.92
CA GLU A 67 5.12 -2.68 9.24
C GLU A 67 5.91 -1.36 9.25
N PHE A 68 7.24 -1.43 9.34
CA PHE A 68 8.08 -0.24 9.38
C PHE A 68 8.14 0.45 8.01
N ILE A 69 8.36 -0.33 6.95
CA ILE A 69 8.40 0.09 5.54
C ILE A 69 7.69 -1.02 4.75
N PRO A 70 6.86 -0.68 3.74
CA PRO A 70 6.22 -1.69 2.90
C PRO A 70 7.27 -2.52 2.15
N ASN A 71 6.99 -3.81 1.99
CA ASN A 71 7.81 -4.66 1.13
C ASN A 71 7.68 -4.16 -0.32
N LEU A 72 8.81 -3.76 -0.91
CA LEU A 72 8.91 -3.36 -2.30
C LEU A 72 9.13 -4.60 -3.16
N ASP A 73 8.34 -4.74 -4.22
CA ASP A 73 8.55 -5.79 -5.23
C ASP A 73 9.48 -5.25 -6.32
N GLU A 74 10.77 -5.56 -6.18
CA GLU A 74 11.83 -5.11 -7.10
C GLU A 74 12.03 -6.10 -8.28
N GLY A 75 11.34 -7.25 -8.25
CA GLY A 75 11.48 -8.30 -9.27
C GLY A 75 12.73 -9.17 -9.14
N ASP A 76 13.61 -8.89 -8.18
CA ASP A 76 14.74 -9.72 -7.80
C ASP A 76 14.78 -9.97 -6.28
N ILE A 77 15.66 -10.87 -5.84
CA ILE A 77 15.80 -11.24 -4.42
C ILE A 77 17.27 -11.25 -4.04
N ALA A 78 17.63 -10.44 -3.05
CA ALA A 78 18.93 -10.50 -2.39
C ALA A 78 18.94 -11.59 -1.31
N LEU A 79 19.53 -12.75 -1.63
CA LEU A 79 19.67 -13.88 -0.69
C LEU A 79 21.03 -13.85 0.03
N HIS A 80 21.02 -13.81 1.36
CA HIS A 80 22.23 -14.00 2.18
C HIS A 80 22.24 -15.39 2.85
N ALA A 81 23.14 -16.26 2.40
CA ALA A 81 23.37 -17.57 3.00
C ALA A 81 24.50 -17.49 4.05
N LEU A 82 24.12 -17.37 5.33
CA LEU A 82 25.07 -17.31 6.44
C LEU A 82 25.73 -18.68 6.67
N ARG A 83 27.07 -18.71 6.69
CA ARG A 83 27.88 -19.92 6.94
C ARG A 83 28.50 -19.90 8.34
N ILE A 84 28.89 -21.07 8.83
CA ILE A 84 29.60 -21.16 10.12
C ILE A 84 30.96 -20.43 10.00
N PRO A 85 31.29 -19.51 10.93
CA PRO A 85 32.60 -18.87 10.95
C PRO A 85 33.74 -19.91 10.95
N GLY A 86 34.77 -19.70 10.13
CA GLY A 86 35.87 -20.66 9.97
C GLY A 86 35.68 -21.68 8.85
N THR A 87 34.57 -21.63 8.10
CA THR A 87 34.43 -22.38 6.84
C THR A 87 35.51 -21.94 5.85
N SER A 88 36.24 -22.91 5.28
CA SER A 88 37.28 -22.61 4.28
C SER A 88 36.68 -22.04 3.00
N LEU A 89 37.44 -21.21 2.28
CA LEU A 89 36.99 -20.63 1.00
C LEU A 89 36.57 -21.72 0.00
N THR A 90 37.34 -22.81 -0.09
CA THR A 90 37.04 -23.95 -0.96
C THR A 90 35.69 -24.58 -0.62
N GLN A 91 35.40 -24.74 0.67
CA GLN A 91 34.12 -25.28 1.12
C GLN A 91 32.98 -24.30 0.88
N ALA A 92 33.19 -23.00 1.12
CA ALA A 92 32.20 -21.96 0.87
C ALA A 92 31.78 -21.92 -0.61
N ILE A 93 32.75 -22.02 -1.53
CA ILE A 93 32.50 -22.10 -2.99
C ILE A 93 31.72 -23.36 -3.34
N GLY A 94 32.07 -24.51 -2.76
CA GLY A 94 31.34 -25.77 -2.98
C GLY A 94 29.87 -25.66 -2.56
N MET A 95 29.62 -25.10 -1.37
CA MET A 95 28.28 -24.85 -0.86
C MET A 95 27.50 -23.84 -1.72
N GLN A 96 28.17 -22.77 -2.18
CA GLN A 96 27.55 -21.76 -3.04
C GLN A 96 27.10 -22.34 -4.38
N ARG A 97 27.95 -23.15 -5.04
CA ARG A 97 27.57 -23.83 -6.30
C ARG A 97 26.38 -24.76 -6.13
N GLN A 98 26.30 -25.47 -5.01
CA GLN A 98 25.16 -26.34 -4.72
C GLN A 98 23.87 -25.52 -4.51
N LEU A 99 23.97 -24.36 -3.86
CA LEU A 99 22.85 -23.44 -3.66
C LEU A 99 22.37 -22.86 -4.99
N GLU A 100 23.27 -22.32 -5.81
CA GLU A 100 22.95 -21.79 -7.15
C GLU A 100 22.28 -22.84 -8.04
N ALA A 101 22.82 -24.05 -8.08
CA ALA A 101 22.26 -25.15 -8.88
C ALA A 101 20.88 -25.61 -8.38
N THR A 102 20.55 -25.35 -7.11
CA THR A 102 19.23 -25.65 -6.56
C THR A 102 18.24 -24.53 -6.88
N ILE A 103 18.65 -23.27 -6.71
CA ILE A 103 17.81 -22.10 -7.01
C ILE A 103 17.46 -22.05 -8.51
N LYS A 104 18.41 -22.38 -9.39
CA LYS A 104 18.19 -22.38 -10.84
C LYS A 104 17.23 -23.47 -11.34
N LYS A 105 16.74 -24.35 -10.46
CA LYS A 105 15.68 -25.32 -10.80
C LYS A 105 14.29 -24.69 -10.78
N PHE A 106 14.11 -23.55 -10.12
CA PHE A 106 12.86 -22.81 -10.11
C PHE A 106 12.68 -22.10 -11.45
N PRO A 107 11.58 -22.32 -12.18
CA PRO A 107 11.36 -21.71 -13.50
C PRO A 107 11.20 -20.19 -13.44
N GLU A 108 10.96 -19.61 -12.25
CA GLU A 108 10.84 -18.18 -12.02
C GLU A 108 12.20 -17.45 -11.97
N VAL A 109 13.32 -18.18 -11.95
CA VAL A 109 14.66 -17.60 -11.80
C VAL A 109 15.40 -17.60 -13.14
N ASP A 110 15.59 -16.40 -13.72
CA ASP A 110 16.34 -16.22 -14.96
C ASP A 110 17.86 -16.30 -14.73
N GLU A 111 18.36 -15.55 -13.75
CA GLU A 111 19.79 -15.43 -13.46
C GLU A 111 20.10 -15.52 -11.95
N VAL A 112 21.30 -16.01 -11.63
CA VAL A 112 21.81 -16.08 -10.26
C VAL A 112 23.23 -15.55 -10.27
N VAL A 113 23.49 -14.52 -9.46
CA VAL A 113 24.82 -13.93 -9.28
C VAL A 113 25.28 -14.20 -7.86
N ALA A 114 26.42 -14.88 -7.72
CA ALA A 114 26.97 -15.21 -6.42
C ALA A 114 27.97 -14.16 -5.93
N LYS A 115 27.96 -13.95 -4.61
CA LYS A 115 28.92 -13.12 -3.88
C LYS A 115 29.42 -13.94 -2.70
N ILE A 116 30.74 -14.01 -2.50
CA ILE A 116 31.39 -14.68 -1.37
C ILE A 116 32.37 -13.69 -0.75
N GLY A 117 32.31 -13.51 0.57
CA GLY A 117 33.11 -12.53 1.29
C GLY A 117 32.61 -11.10 1.10
N THR A 118 33.52 -10.14 1.28
CA THR A 118 33.23 -8.71 1.27
C THR A 118 33.78 -8.07 -0.01
N ALA A 119 33.04 -7.11 -0.58
CA ALA A 119 33.54 -6.31 -1.69
C ALA A 119 34.73 -5.43 -1.24
N GLU A 120 35.65 -5.10 -2.15
CA GLU A 120 36.81 -4.25 -1.84
C GLU A 120 36.41 -2.81 -1.45
N VAL A 121 35.20 -2.38 -1.79
CA VAL A 121 34.68 -1.06 -1.46
C VAL A 121 34.16 -1.05 -0.02
N ALA A 122 34.76 -0.20 0.83
CA ALA A 122 34.53 -0.11 2.27
C ALA A 122 33.17 0.52 2.69
N THR A 123 32.15 0.47 1.84
CA THR A 123 30.83 1.06 2.11
C THR A 123 29.79 0.03 2.58
N ASP A 124 30.05 -1.27 2.42
CA ASP A 124 29.10 -2.34 2.77
C ASP A 124 29.50 -3.02 4.09
N PRO A 125 28.75 -2.83 5.20
CA PRO A 125 28.99 -3.52 6.46
C PRO A 125 28.47 -4.97 6.38
N MET A 126 29.12 -5.82 5.57
CA MET A 126 28.82 -7.25 5.54
C MET A 126 29.58 -8.02 6.63
N PRO A 127 28.94 -8.99 7.31
CA PRO A 127 29.63 -9.88 8.23
C PRO A 127 30.66 -10.74 7.48
N PRO A 128 31.69 -11.30 8.13
CA PRO A 128 32.73 -12.10 7.45
C PRO A 128 32.26 -13.51 7.04
N SER A 129 31.01 -13.87 7.35
CA SER A 129 30.45 -15.23 7.23
C SER A 129 29.52 -15.43 6.03
N VAL A 130 29.54 -14.50 5.08
CA VAL A 130 28.69 -14.46 3.87
C VAL A 130 29.44 -14.93 2.62
#